data_AF-A0A7R9YE12-F1
#
_entry.id   AF-A0A7R9YE12-F1
#
_cell.length_a   1.000
_cell.length_b   1.000
_cell.length_c   1.000
_cell.angle_alpha   90.00
_cell.angle_beta   90.00
_cell.angle_gamma   90.00
#
_symmetry.space_group_name_H-M   'P 1'
#
loop_
_entity.id
_entity.type
_entity.pdbx_description
1 polymer ?
#
loop_
_entity_poly.entity_id
_entity_poly.type
_entity_poly.pdbx_seq_one_letter_code
_entity_poly.pdbx_strand_id
1 'polypeptide(L)'
;VQRRNGRPRRSGAIALSSERGNVLNKHSFSQSGLANKEVFGLDEDAKTVTLYVKKSANVKSPRNEFEEIPLEVDMKEGLVLVKSKSSGLYKRRDLERALLARFALAQRAALVQKGERSKGVQKLGRK
;
A
#
# COMPACT_ATOMS: atom_id res chain seq x y z
N VAL A 1 -1.01 16.62 8.26
CA VAL A 1 -1.30 17.90 8.94
C VAL A 1 -0.06 18.78 8.94
N GLN A 2 0.04 19.74 8.00
CA GLN A 2 1.02 20.84 8.08
C GLN A 2 0.54 21.87 9.12
N ARG A 3 1.47 22.43 9.88
CA ARG A 3 1.17 23.30 11.02
C ARG A 3 1.32 24.76 10.62
N ARG A 4 0.34 25.58 11.00
CA ARG A 4 0.40 27.04 10.89
C ARG A 4 1.19 27.69 12.02
N ASN A 5 1.24 27.10 13.24
CA ASN A 5 1.79 27.79 14.42
C ASN A 5 2.77 26.90 15.23
N GLY A 6 3.97 27.42 15.49
CA GLY A 6 5.14 26.72 16.04
C GLY A 6 5.11 26.39 17.54
N ARG A 7 4.58 25.22 17.90
CA ARG A 7 4.90 24.56 19.19
C ARG A 7 5.39 23.11 18.95
N PRO A 8 6.60 22.72 19.38
CA PRO A 8 7.19 21.42 19.02
C PRO A 8 6.67 20.22 19.83
N ARG A 9 5.72 20.40 20.76
CA ARG A 9 5.10 19.28 21.49
C ARG A 9 3.76 18.91 20.85
N ARG A 10 3.72 17.81 20.09
CA ARG A 10 2.47 17.15 19.65
C ARG A 10 2.00 16.24 20.77
N SER A 11 0.84 16.54 21.37
CA SER A 11 -0.03 15.49 21.90
C SER A 11 -0.33 14.50 20.77
N GLY A 12 -0.39 13.21 21.12
CA GLY A 12 -0.32 12.05 20.23
C GLY A 12 -1.53 11.82 19.29
N ALA A 13 -1.94 12.82 18.52
CA ALA A 13 -2.95 12.64 17.48
C ALA A 13 -2.31 12.03 16.22
N ILE A 14 -2.55 10.73 15.99
CA ILE A 14 -2.21 10.06 14.73
C ILE A 14 -3.23 10.53 13.69
N ALA A 15 -2.75 11.17 12.62
CA ALA A 15 -3.59 11.53 11.48
C ALA A 15 -3.45 10.44 10.40
N LEU A 16 -4.53 9.69 10.19
CA LEU A 16 -4.61 8.62 9.19
C LEU A 16 -5.27 9.13 7.91
N SER A 17 -5.01 8.43 6.81
CA SER A 17 -5.59 8.70 5.49
C SER A 17 -5.88 7.35 4.83
N SER A 18 -7.08 7.21 4.26
CA SER A 18 -7.50 6.02 3.51
C SER A 18 -7.36 6.20 2.00
N GLU A 19 -6.61 7.21 1.55
CA GLU A 19 -6.43 7.51 0.13
C GLU A 19 -5.77 6.34 -0.63
N ARG A 20 -6.19 6.13 -1.88
CA ARG A 20 -5.57 5.16 -2.78
C ARG A 20 -4.12 5.55 -3.01
N GLY A 21 -3.20 4.61 -2.86
CA GLY A 21 -1.74 4.82 -2.97
C GLY A 21 -1.02 5.24 -1.71
N ASN A 22 -1.72 5.32 -0.58
CA ASN A 22 -1.07 5.49 0.71
C ASN A 22 -0.77 4.15 1.36
N VAL A 23 0.46 3.67 1.16
CA VAL A 23 0.91 2.36 1.63
C VAL A 23 0.80 2.22 3.15
N LEU A 24 1.06 3.30 3.90
CA LEU A 24 1.09 3.29 5.37
C LEU A 24 -0.19 3.83 6.03
N ASN A 25 -1.19 4.25 5.26
CA ASN A 25 -2.41 4.92 5.71
C ASN A 25 -2.15 6.15 6.61
N LYS A 26 -1.04 6.86 6.40
CA LYS A 26 -0.64 8.03 7.21
C LYS A 26 -0.89 9.32 6.46
N HIS A 27 -1.49 10.32 7.11
CA HIS A 27 -1.64 11.65 6.53
C HIS A 27 -0.27 12.38 6.48
N SER A 28 0.52 12.08 5.46
CA SER A 28 1.83 12.68 5.18
C SER A 28 1.99 12.92 3.68
N PHE A 29 2.66 14.00 3.30
CA PHE A 29 2.97 14.28 1.90
C PHE A 29 3.79 13.16 1.27
N SER A 30 4.78 12.63 1.99
CA SER A 30 5.59 11.51 1.51
C SER A 30 4.77 10.25 1.24
N GLN A 31 3.63 10.05 1.90
CA GLN A 31 2.82 8.84 1.74
C GLN A 31 1.56 9.08 0.92
N SER A 32 1.31 10.30 0.45
CA SER A 32 0.08 10.62 -0.28
C SER A 32 0.09 10.03 -1.69
N GLY A 33 -1.00 9.37 -2.07
CA GLY A 33 -1.20 8.86 -3.43
C GLY A 33 -1.82 9.88 -4.39
N LEU A 34 -2.39 10.96 -3.85
CA LEU A 34 -2.97 12.03 -4.67
C LEU A 34 -1.90 13.07 -5.06
N ALA A 35 -1.08 13.48 -4.10
CA ALA A 35 -0.14 14.58 -4.29
C ALA A 35 1.12 14.22 -5.09
N ASN A 36 1.55 12.95 -5.04
CA ASN A 36 2.80 12.52 -5.67
C ASN A 36 2.59 12.09 -7.13
N LYS A 37 3.59 12.38 -7.97
CA LYS A 37 3.61 11.96 -9.38
C LYS A 37 3.79 10.46 -9.54
N GLU A 38 4.66 9.88 -8.72
CA GLU A 38 4.90 8.44 -8.64
C GLU A 38 4.25 7.87 -7.40
N VAL A 39 3.38 6.89 -7.60
CA VAL A 39 2.58 6.28 -6.54
C VAL A 39 2.46 4.80 -6.81
N PHE A 40 2.65 4.03 -5.75
CA PHE A 40 2.48 2.59 -5.72
C PHE A 40 1.54 2.26 -4.59
N GLY A 41 0.71 1.26 -4.78
CA GLY A 41 -0.01 0.66 -3.67
C GLY A 41 -0.71 -0.61 -4.09
N LEU A 42 -1.42 -1.17 -3.13
CA LEU A 42 -2.04 -2.49 -3.27
C LEU A 42 -3.52 -2.37 -2.98
N ASP A 43 -4.30 -2.99 -3.85
CA ASP A 43 -5.72 -3.25 -3.66
C ASP A 43 -5.89 -4.70 -3.22
N GLU A 44 -6.77 -4.90 -2.26
CA GLU A 44 -7.09 -6.21 -1.72
C GLU A 44 -8.53 -6.51 -2.14
N ASP A 45 -8.68 -7.24 -3.24
CA ASP A 45 -9.94 -7.90 -3.54
C ASP A 45 -10.04 -9.19 -2.72
N ALA A 46 -11.27 -9.65 -2.49
CA ALA A 46 -11.55 -10.75 -1.56
C ALA A 46 -10.69 -12.01 -1.79
N LYS A 47 -10.18 -12.22 -3.01
CA LYS A 47 -9.35 -13.38 -3.35
C LYS A 47 -8.05 -13.00 -4.08
N THR A 48 -7.86 -11.76 -4.48
CA THR A 48 -6.75 -11.36 -5.36
C THR A 48 -6.14 -10.06 -4.87
N VAL A 49 -4.82 -9.97 -4.98
CA VAL A 49 -4.10 -8.74 -4.66
C VAL A 49 -3.73 -8.06 -5.96
N THR A 50 -4.05 -6.78 -6.10
CA THR A 50 -3.77 -6.00 -7.30
C THR A 50 -2.76 -4.91 -6.96
N LEU A 51 -1.62 -4.89 -7.65
CA LEU A 51 -0.66 -3.79 -7.58
C LEU A 51 -1.10 -2.68 -8.51
N TYR A 52 -1.27 -1.47 -7.99
CA TYR A 52 -1.50 -0.30 -8.82
C TYR A 52 -0.29 0.62 -8.87
N VAL A 53 -0.05 1.17 -10.06
CA VAL A 53 1.04 2.08 -10.35
C VAL A 53 0.48 3.32 -11.03
N LYS A 54 0.78 4.51 -10.50
CA LYS A 54 0.36 5.75 -11.14
C LYS A 54 1.16 6.02 -12.41
N LYS A 55 0.45 6.24 -13.52
CA LYS A 55 0.99 6.56 -14.83
C LYS A 55 1.34 8.05 -14.89
N SER A 56 2.58 8.36 -15.25
CA SER A 56 3.06 9.74 -15.37
C SER A 56 2.42 10.52 -16.53
N ALA A 57 1.95 9.84 -17.56
CA ALA A 57 1.36 10.46 -18.76
C ALA A 57 -0.10 10.94 -18.57
N ASN A 58 -0.82 10.39 -17.59
CA ASN A 58 -2.28 10.55 -17.48
C ASN A 58 -2.72 11.42 -16.30
N VAL A 59 -1.90 12.41 -15.90
CA VAL A 59 -2.16 13.27 -14.71
C VAL A 59 -3.51 14.01 -14.79
N LYS A 60 -3.97 14.34 -16.01
CA LYS A 60 -5.24 15.08 -16.22
C LYS A 60 -6.46 14.15 -16.35
N SER A 61 -6.26 12.84 -16.38
CA SER A 61 -7.30 11.85 -16.66
C SER A 61 -7.41 10.83 -15.53
N PRO A 62 -8.14 11.15 -14.44
CA PRO A 62 -8.15 10.33 -13.22
C PRO A 62 -8.60 8.89 -13.45
N ARG A 63 -9.48 8.66 -14.44
CA ARG A 63 -9.93 7.32 -14.83
C ARG A 63 -8.79 6.40 -15.31
N ASN A 64 -7.80 6.97 -15.98
CA ASN A 64 -6.67 6.23 -16.58
C ASN A 64 -5.35 6.51 -15.86
N GLU A 65 -5.43 7.10 -14.67
CA GLU A 65 -4.27 7.53 -13.88
C GLU A 65 -3.48 6.33 -13.33
N PHE A 66 -4.13 5.19 -13.12
CA PHE A 66 -3.49 4.00 -12.57
C PHE A 66 -3.40 2.86 -13.60
N GLU A 67 -2.27 2.18 -13.61
CA GLU A 67 -2.09 0.85 -14.17
C GLU A 67 -2.37 -0.17 -13.08
N GLU A 68 -3.24 -1.13 -13.34
CA GLU A 68 -3.57 -2.21 -12.41
C GLU A 68 -2.92 -3.51 -12.90
N ILE A 69 -2.19 -4.17 -12.00
CA ILE A 69 -1.45 -5.40 -12.28
C ILE A 69 -1.93 -6.45 -11.28
N PRO A 70 -2.74 -7.44 -11.70
CA PRO A 70 -3.18 -8.50 -10.81
C PRO A 70 -2.00 -9.40 -10.42
N LEU A 71 -1.84 -9.67 -9.14
CA LEU A 71 -0.81 -10.54 -8.58
C LEU A 71 -1.41 -11.92 -8.27
N GLU A 72 -1.68 -12.69 -9.32
CA GLU A 72 -2.18 -14.07 -9.21
C GLU A 72 -1.07 -15.11 -8.95
N VAL A 73 0.16 -14.63 -8.85
CA VAL A 73 1.36 -15.45 -8.70
C VAL A 73 1.63 -15.85 -7.25
N ASP A 74 2.54 -16.80 -7.09
CA ASP A 74 3.04 -17.21 -5.79
C ASP A 74 3.66 -16.05 -5.01
N MET A 75 3.63 -16.15 -3.67
CA MET A 75 4.10 -15.09 -2.78
C MET A 75 5.53 -14.62 -3.10
N LYS A 76 6.43 -15.54 -3.46
CA LYS A 76 7.82 -15.20 -3.80
C LYS A 76 7.90 -14.39 -5.08
N GLU A 77 7.19 -14.81 -6.12
CA GLU A 77 7.17 -14.13 -7.41
C GLU A 77 6.48 -12.77 -7.30
N GLY A 78 5.38 -12.69 -6.54
CA GLY A 78 4.71 -11.44 -6.22
C GLY A 78 5.63 -10.45 -5.50
N LEU A 79 6.42 -10.91 -4.51
CA LEU A 79 7.40 -10.06 -3.83
C LEU A 79 8.48 -9.54 -4.80
N VAL A 80 9.00 -10.38 -5.69
CA VAL A 80 9.99 -9.98 -6.70
C VAL A 80 9.38 -8.96 -7.67
N LEU A 81 8.14 -9.16 -8.10
CA LEU A 81 7.42 -8.25 -9.00
C LEU A 81 7.12 -6.90 -8.33
N VAL A 82 6.62 -6.91 -7.10
CA VAL A 82 6.37 -5.70 -6.30
C VAL A 82 7.67 -4.93 -6.06
N LYS A 83 8.76 -5.64 -5.76
CA LYS A 83 10.09 -5.05 -5.61
C LYS A 83 10.58 -4.45 -6.92
N SER A 84 10.55 -5.18 -8.03
CA SER A 84 11.01 -4.68 -9.33
C SER A 84 10.24 -3.43 -9.78
N LYS A 85 8.93 -3.39 -9.51
CA LYS A 85 8.07 -2.25 -9.82
C LYS A 85 8.30 -1.05 -8.91
N SER A 86 8.73 -1.21 -7.66
CA SER A 86 8.94 -0.12 -6.68
C SER A 86 10.37 0.37 -6.56
N SER A 87 11.36 -0.54 -6.57
CA SER A 87 12.78 -0.26 -6.32
C SER A 87 13.64 -0.27 -7.59
N GLY A 88 13.03 -0.42 -8.77
CA GLY A 88 13.69 -0.33 -10.08
C GLY A 88 14.46 0.98 -10.29
N LEU A 89 15.09 1.13 -11.46
CA LEU A 89 16.22 2.06 -11.67
C LEU A 89 16.01 3.52 -11.20
N TYR A 90 14.78 4.05 -11.14
CA TYR A 90 14.51 5.45 -10.75
C TYR A 90 13.20 5.65 -9.97
N LYS A 91 12.76 4.66 -9.20
CA LYS A 91 11.45 4.69 -8.54
C LYS A 91 11.54 4.85 -7.03
N ARG A 92 10.38 4.94 -6.38
CA ARG A 92 10.18 5.17 -4.94
C ARG A 92 10.69 4.03 -4.03
N ARG A 93 12.01 3.94 -3.88
CA ARG A 93 12.70 3.02 -2.95
C ARG A 93 12.31 3.23 -1.49
N ASP A 94 11.92 4.45 -1.12
CA ASP A 94 11.45 4.79 0.23
C ASP A 94 10.17 4.01 0.62
N LEU A 95 9.35 3.66 -0.36
CA LEU A 95 8.11 2.89 -0.15
C LEU A 95 8.32 1.38 -0.21
N GLU A 96 9.45 0.88 -0.73
CA GLU A 96 9.67 -0.54 -1.01
C GLU A 96 9.35 -1.42 0.21
N ARG A 97 9.97 -1.12 1.36
CA ARG A 97 9.79 -1.92 2.57
C ARG A 97 8.33 -1.93 3.06
N ALA A 98 7.66 -0.78 2.99
CA ALA A 98 6.27 -0.66 3.39
C ALA A 98 5.34 -1.43 2.42
N LEU A 99 5.63 -1.34 1.12
CA LEU A 99 4.86 -1.97 0.06
C LEU A 99 4.97 -3.50 0.13
N LEU A 100 6.19 -4.03 0.31
CA LEU A 100 6.43 -5.47 0.48
C LEU A 100 5.74 -6.02 1.73
N ALA A 101 5.78 -5.28 2.84
CA ALA A 101 5.10 -5.68 4.07
C ALA A 101 3.58 -5.72 3.89
N ARG A 102 3.00 -4.71 3.22
CA ARG A 102 1.57 -4.67 2.92
C ARG A 102 1.18 -5.80 1.96
N PHE A 103 1.99 -6.10 0.95
CA PHE A 103 1.74 -7.23 0.05
C PHE A 103 1.71 -8.57 0.79
N ALA A 104 2.67 -8.80 1.68
CA ALA A 104 2.71 -10.05 2.45
C ALA A 104 1.46 -10.23 3.34
N LEU A 105 0.95 -9.15 3.91
CA LEU A 105 -0.29 -9.16 4.69
C LEU A 105 -1.52 -9.39 3.81
N ALA A 106 -1.62 -8.65 2.70
CA ALA A 106 -2.68 -8.76 1.71
C ALA A 106 -2.79 -10.19 1.16
N GLN A 107 -1.67 -10.77 0.71
CA GLN A 107 -1.65 -12.12 0.15
C GLN A 107 -2.06 -13.16 1.20
N ARG A 108 -1.60 -12.99 2.45
CA ARG A 108 -2.02 -13.87 3.54
C ARG A 108 -3.53 -13.78 3.79
N ALA A 109 -4.09 -12.56 3.78
CA ALA A 109 -5.53 -12.35 3.94
C ALA A 109 -6.31 -12.99 2.78
N ALA A 110 -5.88 -12.79 1.54
CA ALA A 110 -6.49 -13.37 0.35
C ALA A 110 -6.49 -14.91 0.40
N LEU A 111 -5.37 -15.54 0.77
CA LEU A 111 -5.29 -17.01 0.91
C LEU A 111 -6.24 -17.56 1.99
N VAL A 112 -6.42 -16.83 3.09
CA VAL A 112 -7.39 -17.19 4.14
C VAL A 112 -8.83 -17.07 3.61
N GLN A 113 -9.13 -16.02 2.85
CA GLN A 113 -10.45 -15.82 2.25
C GLN A 113 -10.77 -16.85 1.15
N LYS A 114 -9.76 -17.30 0.40
CA LYS A 114 -9.89 -18.43 -0.54
C LYS A 114 -10.13 -19.77 0.16
N GLY A 115 -9.80 -19.89 1.45
CA GLY A 115 -9.87 -21.15 2.20
C GLY A 115 -8.62 -22.02 2.08
N GLU A 116 -7.57 -21.55 1.40
CA GLU A 116 -6.30 -22.26 1.24
C GLU A 116 -5.44 -22.22 2.52
N ARG A 117 -5.73 -21.28 3.42
CA ARG A 117 -5.08 -21.19 4.74
C ARG A 117 -6.09 -21.01 5.86
N SER A 118 -5.81 -21.63 7.01
CA SER A 118 -6.62 -21.45 8.21
C SER A 118 -6.41 -20.05 8.80
N LYS A 119 -7.47 -19.50 9.41
CA LYS A 119 -7.36 -18.31 10.25
C LYS A 119 -6.41 -18.63 11.40
N GLY A 120 -5.47 -17.72 11.68
CA GLY A 120 -4.58 -17.88 12.82
C GLY A 120 -5.38 -17.97 14.12
N VAL A 121 -4.96 -18.83 15.05
CA VAL A 121 -5.59 -18.95 16.36
C VAL A 121 -5.50 -17.61 17.07
N GLN A 122 -6.63 -16.91 17.19
CA GLN A 122 -6.71 -15.70 17.99
C GLN A 122 -6.77 -16.13 19.46
N LYS A 123 -5.72 -15.82 20.23
CA LYS A 123 -5.81 -15.92 21.69
C LYS A 123 -6.76 -14.81 22.13
N LEU A 124 -8.03 -15.16 22.37
CA LEU A 124 -8.94 -14.27 23.08
C LEU A 124 -8.27 -13.97 24.42
N GLY A 125 -7.92 -12.70 24.66
CA GLY A 125 -7.46 -12.28 25.97
C GLY A 125 -8.47 -12.66 27.05
N ARG A 126 -8.01 -12.74 28.29
CA ARG A 126 -8.90 -12.95 29.45
C ARG A 126 -9.93 -11.81 29.46
N LYS A 127 -11.22 -12.16 29.42
CA LYS A 127 -12.32 -11.21 29.59
C LYS A 127 -12.26 -10.57 30.96
#